data_AF-A0A7L3EA48-F1
#
_entry.id   AF-A0A7L3EA48-F1
#
_cell.length_a   1.000
_cell.length_b   1.000
_cell.length_c   1.000
_cell.angle_alpha   90.00
_cell.angle_beta   90.00
_cell.angle_gamma   90.00
#
_symmetry.space_group_name_H-M   'P 1'
#
loop_
_entity.id
_entity.type
_entity.pdbx_description
1 polymer ?
#
loop_
_entity_poly.entity_id
_entity_poly.type
_entity_poly.pdbx_seq_one_letter_code
_entity_poly.pdbx_strand_id
1 'polypeptide(L)'
;GAPGLPGMPGVPGRDGRDGLKGAKGEPAERGEKGDPGPPGQPGKVGPIGLPGAVGLPGFPGRPGPAGEPGDYKVTFQSAFSAARSISSYPRREQPIRFDRIITNENGHYENRYGRFTCRVPGTYYFTYHVT
;
A
#
# COMPACT_ATOMS: atom_id res chain seq x y z
N GLY A 1 107.88 45.61 48.09
CA GLY A 1 107.28 44.29 47.79
C GLY A 1 108.37 43.25 47.88
N ALA A 2 108.09 42.08 48.46
CA ALA A 2 109.10 41.03 48.54
C ALA A 2 109.34 40.40 47.14
N PRO A 3 110.60 40.22 46.71
CA PRO A 3 110.90 39.53 45.46
C PRO A 3 110.39 38.09 45.48
N GLY A 4 109.82 37.64 44.35
CA GLY A 4 109.37 36.26 44.20
C GLY A 4 110.54 35.28 44.23
N LEU A 5 110.33 34.14 44.91
CA LEU A 5 111.30 33.05 44.98
C LEU A 5 111.63 32.52 43.57
N PRO A 6 112.91 32.22 43.25
CA PRO A 6 113.27 31.55 42.01
C PRO A 6 112.54 30.21 41.86
N GLY A 7 112.06 29.91 40.65
CA GLY A 7 111.40 28.65 40.34
C GLY A 7 112.36 27.47 40.48
N MET A 8 111.87 26.36 41.05
CA MET A 8 112.63 25.12 41.16
C MET A 8 112.91 24.52 39.77
N PRO A 9 114.06 23.84 39.56
CA PRO A 9 114.35 23.17 38.30
C PRO A 9 113.28 22.14 37.93
N GLY A 10 112.98 22.03 36.63
CA GLY A 10 112.10 20.99 36.13
C GLY A 10 112.69 19.60 36.36
N VAL A 11 111.86 18.67 36.85
CA VAL A 11 112.24 17.25 37.00
C VAL A 11 112.48 16.61 35.63
N PRO A 12 113.51 15.75 35.47
CA PRO A 12 113.69 14.98 34.25
C PRO A 12 112.44 14.16 33.89
N GLY A 13 112.15 14.06 32.60
CA GLY A 13 111.03 13.26 32.10
C GLY A 13 111.16 11.80 32.52
N ARG A 14 110.04 11.16 32.86
CA ARG A 14 110.02 9.72 33.20
C ARG A 14 110.18 8.91 31.91
N ASP A 15 110.98 7.85 31.96
CA ASP A 15 111.06 6.90 30.84
C ASP A 15 109.67 6.36 30.50
N GLY A 16 109.41 6.19 29.19
CA GLY A 16 108.14 5.68 28.69
C GLY A 16 107.90 4.23 29.15
N ARG A 17 106.65 3.89 29.50
CA ARG A 17 106.25 2.52 29.80
C ARG A 17 106.20 1.70 28.50
N ASP A 18 106.67 0.46 28.54
CA ASP A 18 106.45 -0.48 27.43
C ASP A 18 104.95 -0.63 27.14
N GLY A 19 104.60 -0.62 25.85
CA GLY A 19 103.21 -0.72 25.39
C GLY A 19 102.61 -2.10 25.63
N LEU A 20 101.36 -2.14 26.10
CA LEU A 20 100.57 -3.35 26.37
C LEU A 20 100.36 -4.20 25.10
N LYS A 21 100.43 -5.52 25.24
CA LYS A 21 100.18 -6.45 24.13
C LYS A 21 98.68 -6.59 23.82
N GLY A 22 98.30 -6.12 22.64
CA GLY A 22 97.41 -6.81 21.71
C GLY A 22 95.91 -6.48 21.75
N ALA A 23 95.24 -6.92 20.68
CA ALA A 23 93.82 -7.31 20.67
C ALA A 23 93.68 -8.56 19.78
N LYS A 24 92.81 -9.50 20.19
CA LYS A 24 92.48 -10.74 19.47
C LYS A 24 91.61 -10.41 18.25
N GLY A 25 91.83 -11.10 17.13
CA GLY A 25 91.14 -10.82 15.85
C GLY A 25 89.61 -10.96 15.89
N GLU A 26 88.94 -10.21 15.02
CA GLU A 26 87.47 -10.15 14.92
C GLU A 26 86.85 -11.42 14.31
N PRO A 27 85.67 -11.87 14.77
CA PRO A 27 84.90 -12.93 14.10
C PRO A 27 84.32 -12.45 12.77
N ALA A 28 84.25 -13.33 11.76
CA ALA A 28 83.63 -13.02 10.46
C ALA A 28 82.11 -12.83 10.56
N GLU A 29 81.57 -11.87 9.81
CA GLU A 29 80.12 -11.59 9.75
C GLU A 29 79.33 -12.69 9.04
N ARG A 30 78.17 -13.04 9.61
CA ARG A 30 77.19 -13.95 9.00
C ARG A 30 76.33 -13.15 8.01
N GLY A 31 76.29 -13.57 6.74
CA GLY A 31 75.49 -12.90 5.70
C GLY A 31 73.99 -12.78 6.06
N GLU A 32 73.38 -11.66 5.69
CA GLU A 32 71.97 -11.36 5.98
C GLU A 32 70.99 -12.27 5.21
N LYS A 33 69.85 -12.57 5.84
CA LYS A 33 68.76 -13.36 5.26
C LYS A 33 67.92 -12.47 4.32
N GLY A 34 67.66 -12.91 3.08
CA GLY A 34 66.89 -12.13 2.11
C GLY A 34 65.47 -11.79 2.54
N ASP A 35 64.94 -10.68 2.02
CA ASP A 35 63.64 -10.12 2.39
C ASP A 35 62.44 -11.01 2.01
N PRO A 36 61.33 -10.97 2.77
CA PRO A 36 60.08 -11.64 2.39
C PRO A 36 59.48 -11.11 1.08
N GLY A 37 58.87 -12.00 0.30
CA GLY A 37 58.16 -11.62 -0.93
C GLY A 37 56.91 -10.76 -0.67
N PRO A 38 56.41 -10.03 -1.69
CA PRO A 38 55.27 -9.13 -1.53
C PRO A 38 53.95 -9.88 -1.27
N PRO A 39 52.98 -9.24 -0.58
CA PRO A 39 51.64 -9.83 -0.36
C PRO A 39 50.88 -10.10 -1.67
N GLY A 40 50.04 -11.15 -1.65
CA GLY A 40 49.16 -11.49 -2.79
C GLY A 40 48.06 -10.45 -3.03
N GLN A 41 47.51 -10.42 -4.25
CA GLN A 41 46.43 -9.49 -4.61
C GLN A 41 45.09 -9.86 -3.93
N PRO A 42 44.23 -8.86 -3.63
CA PRO A 42 42.90 -9.11 -3.08
C PRO A 42 42.01 -9.95 -4.01
N GLY A 43 41.12 -10.76 -3.42
CA GLY A 43 40.13 -11.55 -4.17
C GLY A 43 39.07 -10.68 -4.86
N LYS A 44 38.42 -11.22 -5.90
CA LYS A 44 37.34 -10.54 -6.64
C LYS A 44 36.06 -10.43 -5.79
N VAL A 45 35.32 -9.34 -5.95
CA VAL A 45 34.01 -9.12 -5.30
C VAL A 45 32.99 -10.13 -5.84
N GLY A 46 32.16 -10.68 -4.94
CA GLY A 46 31.11 -11.65 -5.29
C GLY A 46 29.93 -11.04 -6.06
N PRO A 47 29.08 -11.87 -6.69
CA PRO A 47 27.92 -11.40 -7.46
C PRO A 47 26.81 -10.81 -6.57
N ILE A 48 25.98 -9.95 -7.17
CA ILE A 48 24.79 -9.37 -6.51
C ILE A 48 23.72 -10.46 -6.31
N GLY A 49 23.04 -10.43 -5.17
CA GLY A 49 21.96 -11.37 -4.84
C GLY A 49 20.71 -11.21 -5.72
N LEU A 50 19.88 -12.26 -5.79
CA LEU A 50 18.64 -12.27 -6.57
C LEU A 50 17.55 -11.36 -5.94
N PRO A 51 16.63 -10.79 -6.75
CA PRO A 51 15.45 -10.09 -6.24
C PRO A 51 14.55 -10.97 -5.37
N GLY A 52 13.84 -10.35 -4.42
CA GLY A 52 12.86 -11.02 -3.57
C GLY A 52 11.63 -11.52 -4.33
N ALA A 53 10.91 -12.49 -3.76
CA ALA A 53 9.69 -13.03 -4.33
C ALA A 53 8.50 -12.03 -4.30
N VAL A 54 7.55 -12.20 -5.23
CA VAL A 54 6.30 -11.42 -5.29
C VAL A 54 5.40 -11.78 -4.10
N GLY A 55 4.74 -10.78 -3.51
CA GLY A 55 3.80 -10.96 -2.40
C GLY A 55 2.55 -11.76 -2.79
N LEU A 56 1.89 -12.36 -1.80
CA LEU A 56 0.67 -13.15 -2.00
C LEU A 56 -0.54 -12.25 -2.37
N PRO A 57 -1.53 -12.78 -3.11
CA PRO A 57 -2.80 -12.09 -3.36
C PRO A 57 -3.55 -11.76 -2.06
N GLY A 58 -4.36 -10.69 -2.09
CA GLY A 58 -5.26 -10.34 -0.98
C GLY A 58 -6.41 -11.33 -0.80
N PHE A 59 -7.02 -11.32 0.39
CA PHE A 59 -8.18 -12.17 0.70
C PHE A 59 -9.45 -11.72 -0.04
N PRO A 60 -10.39 -12.66 -0.32
CA PRO A 60 -11.71 -12.32 -0.84
C PRO A 60 -12.50 -11.36 0.07
N GLY A 61 -13.35 -10.54 -0.55
CA GLY A 61 -14.28 -9.67 0.19
C GLY A 61 -15.32 -10.46 0.99
N ARG A 62 -15.93 -9.82 1.99
CA ARG A 62 -17.01 -10.42 2.79
C ARG A 62 -18.30 -10.57 1.96
N PRO A 63 -19.16 -11.56 2.26
CA PRO A 63 -20.50 -11.64 1.68
C PRO A 63 -21.32 -10.36 1.93
N GLY A 64 -22.20 -10.04 0.99
CA GLY A 64 -23.17 -8.94 1.15
C GLY A 64 -24.22 -9.22 2.22
N PRO A 65 -24.96 -8.19 2.68
CA PRO A 65 -26.06 -8.37 3.62
C PRO A 65 -27.21 -9.19 3.02
N ALA A 66 -28.00 -9.83 3.90
CA ALA A 66 -29.23 -10.50 3.49
C ALA A 66 -30.25 -9.49 2.96
N GLY A 67 -31.08 -9.91 1.99
CA GLY A 67 -32.20 -9.12 1.50
C GLY A 67 -33.31 -8.96 2.56
N GLU A 68 -34.14 -7.93 2.41
CA GLU A 68 -35.27 -7.71 3.33
C GLU A 68 -36.33 -8.82 3.19
N PRO A 69 -36.99 -9.24 4.30
CA PRO A 69 -38.10 -10.18 4.25
C PRO A 69 -39.24 -9.66 3.36
N GLY A 70 -39.81 -10.52 2.51
CA GLY A 70 -41.01 -10.19 1.75
C GLY A 70 -42.26 -10.16 2.63
N ASP A 71 -43.13 -9.15 2.46
CA ASP A 71 -44.40 -9.05 3.18
C ASP A 71 -45.52 -9.79 2.42
N TYR A 72 -45.73 -11.06 2.77
CA TYR A 72 -46.73 -11.93 2.16
C TYR A 72 -48.18 -11.61 2.61
N LYS A 73 -48.38 -10.69 3.56
CA LYS A 73 -49.70 -10.29 4.05
C LYS A 73 -50.21 -8.99 3.44
N VAL A 74 -49.38 -8.26 2.68
CA VAL A 74 -49.85 -7.06 1.99
C VAL A 74 -50.82 -7.48 0.87
N THR A 75 -52.11 -7.27 1.13
CA THR A 75 -53.14 -7.45 0.11
C THR A 75 -53.18 -6.18 -0.73
N PHE A 76 -52.45 -6.16 -1.84
CA PHE A 76 -52.53 -5.07 -2.80
C PHE A 76 -53.85 -5.17 -3.58
N GLN A 77 -54.86 -4.42 -3.15
CA GLN A 77 -56.16 -4.39 -3.83
C GLN A 77 -56.23 -3.21 -4.80
N SER A 78 -56.80 -3.46 -5.98
CA SER A 78 -57.08 -2.44 -6.98
C SER A 78 -58.33 -2.81 -7.74
N ALA A 79 -59.44 -2.15 -7.43
CA ALA A 79 -60.70 -2.34 -8.10
C ALA A 79 -61.43 -1.00 -8.29
N PHE A 80 -62.18 -0.90 -9.38
CA PHE A 80 -63.11 0.19 -9.59
C PHE A 80 -64.36 -0.30 -10.31
N SER A 81 -65.47 0.39 -10.06
CA SER A 81 -66.70 0.26 -10.83
C SER A 81 -67.22 1.67 -11.10
N ALA A 82 -67.55 1.96 -12.36
CA ALA A 82 -68.00 3.28 -12.78
C ALA A 82 -69.04 3.15 -13.89
N ALA A 83 -69.94 4.13 -13.94
CA ALA A 83 -70.99 4.24 -14.94
C ALA A 83 -70.86 5.57 -15.69
N ARG A 84 -71.41 5.58 -16.90
CA ARG A 84 -71.53 6.80 -17.69
C ARG A 84 -72.94 7.36 -17.52
N SER A 85 -73.05 8.61 -17.10
CA SER A 85 -74.32 9.35 -17.00
C SER A 85 -74.37 10.52 -17.99
N ILE A 86 -73.27 10.78 -18.70
CA ILE A 86 -73.19 11.79 -19.77
C ILE A 86 -74.00 11.35 -21.00
N SER A 87 -74.94 12.21 -21.42
CA SER A 87 -75.80 12.00 -22.59
C SER A 87 -75.14 12.24 -23.95
N SER A 88 -74.04 13.01 -24.00
CA SER A 88 -73.31 13.24 -25.25
C SER A 88 -72.62 11.97 -25.72
N TYR A 89 -72.64 11.69 -27.02
CA TYR A 89 -71.95 10.54 -27.60
C TYR A 89 -70.41 10.63 -27.37
N PRO A 90 -69.71 9.52 -27.10
CA PRO A 90 -68.24 9.52 -27.00
C PRO A 90 -67.61 10.02 -28.31
N ARG A 91 -66.59 10.87 -28.20
CA ARG A 91 -65.83 11.28 -29.39
C ARG A 91 -65.02 10.10 -29.92
N ARG A 92 -64.94 9.98 -31.24
CA ARG A 92 -64.01 9.04 -31.88
C ARG A 92 -62.59 9.34 -31.40
N GLU A 93 -61.82 8.28 -31.19
CA GLU A 93 -60.41 8.36 -30.77
C GLU A 93 -60.17 8.95 -29.36
N GLN A 94 -61.22 9.09 -28.55
CA GLN A 94 -61.09 9.47 -27.13
C GLN A 94 -61.52 8.32 -26.21
N PRO A 95 -60.87 8.16 -25.03
CA PRO A 95 -61.32 7.21 -24.04
C PRO A 95 -62.77 7.48 -23.60
N ILE A 96 -63.53 6.40 -23.37
CA ILE A 96 -64.89 6.53 -22.85
C ILE A 96 -64.79 6.99 -21.40
N ARG A 97 -65.34 8.19 -21.15
CA ARG A 97 -65.42 8.75 -19.81
C ARG A 97 -66.60 8.16 -19.04
N PHE A 98 -66.33 7.45 -17.95
CA PHE A 98 -67.32 7.05 -16.96
C PHE A 98 -67.26 8.06 -15.81
N ASP A 99 -68.19 9.01 -15.81
CA ASP A 99 -68.21 10.16 -14.90
C ASP A 99 -68.70 9.80 -13.50
N ARG A 100 -69.60 8.81 -13.40
CA ARG A 100 -70.20 8.39 -12.14
C ARG A 100 -69.42 7.22 -11.54
N ILE A 101 -68.68 7.48 -10.48
CA ILE A 101 -67.97 6.44 -9.73
C ILE A 101 -68.94 5.68 -8.83
N ILE A 102 -68.92 4.35 -8.90
CA ILE A 102 -69.65 3.45 -7.99
C ILE A 102 -68.70 3.01 -6.86
N THR A 103 -67.52 2.49 -7.22
CA THR A 103 -66.42 2.16 -6.29
C THR A 103 -65.08 2.54 -6.90
N ASN A 104 -64.16 3.12 -6.12
CA ASN A 104 -62.81 3.48 -6.56
C ASN A 104 -61.92 3.82 -5.36
N GLU A 105 -61.89 2.95 -4.35
CA GLU A 105 -61.28 3.25 -3.03
C GLU A 105 -59.80 3.64 -3.15
N ASN A 106 -59.05 3.00 -4.04
CA ASN A 106 -57.63 3.30 -4.28
C ASN A 106 -57.38 4.46 -5.26
N GLY A 107 -58.43 5.03 -5.87
CA GLY A 107 -58.29 6.11 -6.85
C GLY A 107 -57.51 5.72 -8.11
N HIS A 108 -57.46 4.44 -8.45
CA HIS A 108 -56.71 3.94 -9.62
C HIS A 108 -57.46 4.22 -10.94
N TYR A 109 -58.76 4.54 -10.87
CA TYR A 109 -59.52 5.03 -12.02
C TYR A 109 -59.71 6.55 -11.96
N GLU A 110 -59.33 7.25 -13.02
CA GLU A 110 -59.47 8.68 -13.18
C GLU A 110 -60.67 9.00 -14.08
N ASN A 111 -61.77 9.46 -13.47
CA ASN A 111 -63.01 9.80 -14.19
C ASN A 111 -62.87 10.99 -15.14
N ARG A 112 -61.91 11.90 -14.93
CA ARG A 112 -61.70 13.06 -15.81
C ARG A 112 -61.27 12.64 -17.22
N TYR A 113 -60.42 11.62 -17.29
CA TYR A 113 -59.81 11.15 -18.53
C TYR A 113 -60.34 9.79 -18.99
N GLY A 114 -61.17 9.14 -18.17
CA GLY A 114 -61.70 7.80 -18.48
C GLY A 114 -60.61 6.72 -18.43
N ARG A 115 -59.59 6.89 -17.58
CA ARG A 115 -58.37 6.07 -17.61
C ARG A 115 -58.17 5.32 -16.30
N PHE A 116 -57.85 4.03 -16.39
CA PHE A 116 -57.32 3.25 -15.28
C PHE A 116 -55.78 3.30 -15.31
N THR A 117 -55.15 3.57 -14.16
CA THR A 117 -53.71 3.60 -13.99
C THR A 117 -53.29 2.43 -13.11
N CYS A 118 -52.55 1.49 -13.70
CA CYS A 118 -52.01 0.34 -12.97
C CYS A 118 -50.94 0.80 -11.97
N ARG A 119 -51.27 0.78 -10.67
CA ARG A 119 -50.32 1.07 -9.58
C ARG A 119 -49.77 -0.17 -8.89
N VAL A 120 -50.44 -1.31 -9.07
CA VAL A 120 -50.07 -2.59 -8.49
C VAL A 120 -49.82 -3.57 -9.64
N PRO A 121 -48.63 -4.17 -9.80
CA PRO A 121 -48.42 -5.18 -10.84
C PRO A 121 -49.25 -6.43 -10.54
N GLY A 122 -49.88 -7.02 -11.57
CA GLY A 122 -50.69 -8.22 -11.41
C GLY A 122 -51.64 -8.46 -12.57
N THR A 123 -52.50 -9.47 -12.42
CA THR A 123 -53.56 -9.79 -13.38
C THR A 123 -54.83 -9.04 -13.02
N TYR A 124 -55.43 -8.39 -14.02
CA TYR A 124 -56.63 -7.57 -13.87
C TYR A 124 -57.79 -8.11 -14.72
N TYR A 125 -59.00 -8.01 -14.19
CA TYR A 125 -60.23 -8.35 -14.90
C TYR A 125 -61.01 -7.07 -15.20
N PHE A 126 -61.33 -6.86 -16.47
CA PHE A 126 -62.16 -5.74 -16.93
C PHE A 126 -63.42 -6.28 -17.58
N THR A 127 -64.57 -5.78 -17.14
CA THR A 127 -65.88 -6.06 -17.75
C THR A 127 -66.62 -4.75 -17.94
N TYR A 128 -67.45 -4.67 -18.98
CA TYR A 128 -68.30 -3.52 -19.24
C TYR A 128 -69.64 -4.00 -19.81
N HIS A 129 -70.69 -3.24 -19.51
CA HIS A 129 -72.03 -3.45 -20.02
C HIS A 129 -72.52 -2.15 -20.65
N VAL A 130 -73.13 -2.25 -21.84
CA VAL A 130 -73.72 -1.12 -22.56
C VAL A 130 -75.18 -1.46 -22.78
N THR A 131 -76.08 -0.57 -22.40
CA THR A 131 -77.52 -0.64 -22.67
C THR A 131 -77.90 0.31 -23.77
#